data_AF-A0A7V0WEX3-F1
#
_entry.id   AF-A0A7V0WEX3-F1
#
_cell.length_a   1.000
_cell.length_b   1.000
_cell.length_c   1.000
_cell.angle_alpha   90.00
_cell.angle_beta   90.00
_cell.angle_gamma   90.00
#
_symmetry.space_group_name_H-M   'P 1'
#
loop_
_entity.id
_entity.type
_entity.pdbx_description
1 polymer ?
#
loop_
_entity_poly.entity_id
_entity_poly.type
_entity_poly.pdbx_seq_one_letter_code
_entity_poly.pdbx_strand_id
1 'polypeptide(L)'
;RGEGWAASFWSLIIRNKRKYGGFTVHIGMVCMILGLVSYGYYQYKEDFILKEGQEVTIKNYRLKYTELTNFEKWNYEGVGALIDVYDSGKFRGVLRPEKRFYKTQEPSTEVAILSNIFEDLYLILGGWNRDGSITLTVVINPLLSWIWIGTGVVVFGTIWAVLPGRRKEDEINIIEKDIILKLKDAEDR
;
A
#
# COMPACT_ATOMS: atom_id res chain seq x y z
N ARG A 1 6.83 42.85 11.65
CA ARG A 1 6.42 42.55 10.26
C ARG A 1 5.47 41.36 10.33
N GLY A 2 4.18 41.58 10.03
CA GLY A 2 3.15 40.55 10.17
C GLY A 2 3.29 39.50 9.08
N GLU A 3 3.85 38.35 9.42
CA GLU A 3 3.74 37.17 8.56
C GLU A 3 2.26 36.73 8.57
N GLY A 4 1.68 36.53 7.39
CA GLY A 4 0.26 36.16 7.26
C GLY A 4 -0.13 35.02 8.19
N TRP A 5 -1.38 34.98 8.63
CA TRP A 5 -1.89 33.99 9.59
C TRP A 5 -1.52 32.54 9.20
N ALA A 6 -1.48 32.23 7.89
CA ALA A 6 -1.01 30.96 7.35
C ALA A 6 0.49 30.69 7.58
N ALA A 7 1.34 31.71 7.43
CA ALA A 7 2.78 31.62 7.69
C ALA A 7 3.07 31.49 9.19
N SER A 8 2.30 32.17 10.04
CA SER A 8 2.40 32.03 11.51
C SER A 8 1.95 30.64 11.98
N PHE A 9 0.90 30.07 11.37
CA PHE A 9 0.45 28.71 11.63
C PHE A 9 1.48 27.67 11.17
N TRP A 10 2.06 27.85 9.98
CA TRP A 10 3.12 27.00 9.44
C TRP A 10 4.40 27.06 10.29
N SER A 11 4.75 28.25 10.77
CA SER A 11 5.86 28.50 11.71
C SER A 11 5.68 27.73 13.03
N LEU A 12 4.47 27.68 13.59
CA LEU A 12 4.18 26.93 14.82
C LEU A 12 4.34 25.41 14.64
N ILE A 13 3.87 24.86 13.52
CA ILE A 13 4.03 23.43 13.18
C ILE A 13 5.51 23.08 13.01
N ILE A 14 6.28 23.95 12.37
CA ILE A 14 7.72 23.80 12.16
C ILE A 14 8.53 24.01 13.44
N ARG A 15 8.02 24.74 14.44
CA ARG A 15 8.75 24.97 15.70
C ARG A 15 8.74 23.77 16.63
N ASN A 16 7.78 22.85 16.47
CA ASN A 16 7.64 21.65 17.33
C ASN A 16 7.71 20.33 16.53
N LYS A 17 8.64 20.25 15.56
CA LYS A 17 8.78 19.12 14.61
C LYS A 17 8.82 17.76 15.30
N ARG A 18 9.49 17.65 16.45
CA ARG A 18 9.63 16.39 17.19
C ARG A 18 8.29 15.90 17.77
N LYS A 19 7.43 16.82 18.25
CA LYS A 19 6.10 16.48 18.79
C LYS A 19 5.14 16.08 17.66
N TYR A 20 5.07 16.89 16.60
CA TYR A 20 4.17 16.61 15.47
C TYR A 20 4.62 15.42 14.62
N GLY A 21 5.92 15.27 14.37
CA GLY A 21 6.47 14.09 13.68
C GLY A 21 6.24 12.80 14.47
N GLY A 22 6.35 12.84 15.79
CA GLY A 22 5.97 11.73 16.66
C GLY A 22 4.49 11.34 16.52
N PHE A 23 3.57 12.31 16.52
CA PHE A 23 2.14 12.04 16.28
C PHE A 23 1.88 11.46 14.89
N THR A 24 2.55 11.98 13.85
CA THR A 24 2.46 11.43 12.49
C THR A 24 2.88 9.97 12.44
N VAL A 25 3.97 9.60 13.11
CA VAL A 25 4.41 8.19 13.21
C VAL A 25 3.33 7.33 13.89
N HIS A 26 2.73 7.79 14.99
CA HIS A 26 1.66 7.03 15.65
C HIS A 26 0.43 6.84 14.76
N ILE A 27 0.03 7.87 14.00
CA ILE A 27 -1.07 7.75 13.03
C ILE A 27 -0.72 6.70 11.96
N GLY A 28 0.52 6.72 11.44
CA GLY A 28 1.00 5.70 10.50
C GLY A 28 0.94 4.29 11.09
N MET A 29 1.35 4.12 12.35
CA MET A 29 1.24 2.84 13.06
C MET A 29 -0.21 2.36 13.22
N VAL A 30 -1.13 3.26 13.55
CA VAL A 30 -2.57 2.93 13.62
C VAL A 30 -3.09 2.45 12.25
N CYS A 31 -2.74 3.14 11.16
CA CYS A 31 -3.10 2.70 9.81
C CYS A 31 -2.55 1.30 9.47
N MET A 32 -1.30 1.01 9.82
CA MET A 32 -0.70 -0.32 9.60
C MET A 32 -1.39 -1.41 10.41
N ILE A 33 -1.68 -1.16 11.70
CA ILE A 33 -2.39 -2.10 12.57
C ILE A 33 -3.79 -2.37 12.02
N LEU A 34 -4.52 -1.33 11.58
CA LEU A 34 -5.83 -1.50 10.97
C LEU A 34 -5.77 -2.37 9.71
N GLY A 35 -4.77 -2.15 8.84
CA GLY A 35 -4.56 -2.97 7.64
C GLY A 35 -4.26 -4.44 7.98
N LEU A 36 -3.35 -4.69 8.93
CA LEU A 36 -2.98 -6.04 9.36
C LEU A 36 -4.12 -6.81 10.01
N VAL A 37 -4.85 -6.18 10.94
CA VAL A 37 -6.00 -6.78 11.61
C VAL A 37 -7.10 -7.10 10.60
N SER A 38 -7.33 -6.18 9.66
CA SER A 38 -8.37 -6.38 8.64
C SER A 38 -8.04 -7.53 7.70
N TYR A 39 -6.80 -7.59 7.23
CA TYR A 39 -6.31 -8.72 6.44
C TYR A 39 -6.46 -10.04 7.19
N GLY A 40 -6.04 -10.11 8.46
CA GLY A 40 -6.09 -11.36 9.23
C GLY A 40 -7.50 -11.86 9.55
N TYR A 41 -8.46 -10.97 9.78
CA TYR A 41 -9.80 -11.34 10.26
C TYR A 41 -10.88 -11.34 9.18
N TYR A 42 -10.80 -10.43 8.21
CA TYR A 42 -11.84 -10.21 7.20
C TYR A 42 -11.45 -10.67 5.79
N GLN A 43 -10.29 -11.32 5.65
CA GLN A 43 -9.93 -11.97 4.40
C GLN A 43 -10.97 -13.02 4.04
N TYR A 44 -11.47 -12.92 2.81
CA TYR A 44 -12.34 -13.93 2.22
C TYR A 44 -11.53 -14.74 1.21
N LYS A 45 -11.64 -16.07 1.26
CA LYS A 45 -10.98 -16.99 0.33
C LYS A 45 -11.91 -18.17 0.05
N GLU A 46 -12.25 -18.36 -1.22
CA GLU A 46 -13.09 -19.47 -1.65
C GLU A 46 -12.71 -19.94 -3.07
N ASP A 47 -12.90 -21.23 -3.31
CA ASP A 47 -12.59 -21.88 -4.58
C ASP A 47 -13.89 -22.16 -5.35
N PHE A 48 -13.94 -21.74 -6.61
CA PHE A 48 -15.10 -21.92 -7.47
C PHE A 48 -14.73 -22.76 -8.69
N ILE A 49 -15.63 -23.66 -9.08
CA ILE A 49 -15.54 -24.38 -10.34
C ILE A 49 -16.51 -23.74 -11.31
N LEU A 50 -16.00 -23.11 -12.37
CA LEU A 50 -16.79 -22.34 -13.33
C LEU A 50 -16.66 -22.94 -14.72
N LYS A 51 -17.78 -23.06 -15.44
CA LYS A 51 -17.82 -23.34 -16.87
C LYS A 51 -17.87 -22.05 -17.69
N GLU A 52 -17.45 -22.13 -18.94
CA GLU A 52 -17.44 -20.98 -19.84
C GLU A 52 -18.82 -20.30 -19.89
N GLY A 53 -18.83 -18.97 -19.75
CA GLY A 53 -20.03 -18.15 -19.66
C GLY A 53 -20.70 -18.10 -18.28
N GLN A 54 -20.28 -18.92 -17.30
CA GLN A 54 -20.83 -18.87 -15.95
C GLN A 54 -20.32 -17.66 -15.16
N GLU A 55 -21.17 -17.20 -14.25
CA GLU A 55 -20.92 -16.04 -13.40
C GLU A 55 -21.08 -16.44 -11.94
N VAL A 56 -20.20 -15.93 -11.08
CA VAL A 56 -20.31 -16.05 -9.63
C VAL A 56 -20.35 -14.66 -9.02
N THR A 57 -21.20 -14.48 -8.01
CA THR A 57 -21.31 -13.22 -7.26
C THR A 57 -20.79 -13.43 -5.86
N ILE A 58 -19.83 -12.61 -5.45
CA ILE A 58 -19.10 -12.68 -4.19
C ILE A 58 -19.05 -11.27 -3.61
N LYS A 59 -19.73 -11.04 -2.48
CA LYS A 59 -19.92 -9.70 -1.92
C LYS A 59 -20.47 -8.74 -2.99
N ASN A 60 -19.72 -7.69 -3.34
CA ASN A 60 -20.06 -6.71 -4.37
C ASN A 60 -19.49 -7.04 -5.74
N TYR A 61 -18.68 -8.09 -5.84
CA TYR A 61 -18.04 -8.50 -7.09
C TYR A 61 -18.89 -9.52 -7.82
N ARG A 62 -19.01 -9.35 -9.14
CA ARG A 62 -19.49 -10.37 -10.06
C ARG A 62 -18.37 -10.73 -11.01
N LEU A 63 -18.01 -12.00 -11.02
CA LEU A 63 -16.93 -12.56 -11.83
C LEU A 63 -17.55 -13.46 -12.87
N LYS A 64 -17.33 -13.16 -14.14
CA LYS A 64 -17.79 -13.98 -15.27
C LYS A 64 -16.59 -14.62 -15.92
N TYR A 65 -16.62 -15.95 -16.01
CA TYR A 65 -15.60 -16.68 -16.76
C TYR A 65 -15.97 -16.66 -18.24
N THR A 66 -15.10 -16.07 -19.05
CA THR A 66 -15.36 -15.83 -20.48
C THR A 66 -14.71 -16.89 -21.35
N GLU A 67 -13.41 -17.15 -21.19
CA GLU A 67 -12.67 -18.06 -22.07
C GLU A 67 -11.36 -18.53 -21.43
N LEU A 68 -10.89 -19.73 -21.79
CA LEU A 68 -9.53 -20.21 -21.50
C LEU A 68 -8.64 -20.03 -22.73
N THR A 69 -7.55 -19.30 -22.60
CA THR A 69 -6.57 -19.06 -23.66
C THR A 69 -5.25 -19.75 -23.35
N ASN A 70 -4.72 -20.50 -24.32
CA ASN A 70 -3.34 -20.96 -24.29
C ASN A 70 -2.47 -19.96 -25.07
N PHE A 71 -1.27 -19.68 -24.57
CA PHE A 71 -0.35 -18.78 -25.24
C PHE A 71 1.09 -19.28 -25.09
N GLU A 72 1.89 -19.02 -26.12
CA GLU A 72 3.31 -19.35 -26.14
C GLU A 72 4.11 -18.05 -26.20
N LYS A 73 5.08 -17.91 -25.30
CA LYS A 73 6.09 -16.86 -25.33
C LYS A 73 7.46 -17.50 -25.45
N TRP A 74 8.44 -16.69 -25.86
CA TRP A 74 9.83 -17.14 -26.08
C TRP A 74 10.45 -17.92 -24.90
N ASN A 75 10.01 -17.63 -23.67
CA ASN A 75 10.53 -18.23 -22.45
C ASN A 75 9.62 -19.23 -21.75
N TYR A 76 8.32 -19.22 -22.07
CA TYR A 76 7.35 -20.01 -21.34
C TYR A 76 6.07 -20.17 -22.16
N GLU A 77 5.42 -21.31 -21.96
CA GLU A 77 4.05 -21.53 -22.39
C GLU A 77 3.12 -21.25 -21.22
N GLY A 78 1.90 -20.82 -21.48
CA GLY A 78 0.98 -20.48 -20.41
C GLY A 78 -0.47 -20.72 -20.78
N VAL A 79 -1.26 -20.92 -19.74
CA VAL A 79 -2.72 -21.05 -19.82
C VAL A 79 -3.31 -19.95 -18.95
N GLY A 80 -4.11 -19.08 -19.56
CA GLY A 80 -4.78 -17.96 -18.89
C GLY A 80 -6.29 -18.07 -18.99
N ALA A 81 -7.01 -17.74 -17.92
CA ALA A 81 -8.46 -17.61 -17.94
C ALA A 81 -8.84 -16.13 -18.07
N LEU A 82 -9.77 -15.79 -18.96
CA LEU A 82 -10.36 -14.46 -19.04
C LEU A 82 -11.55 -14.36 -18.09
N ILE A 83 -11.43 -13.49 -17.09
CA ILE A 83 -12.48 -13.23 -16.10
C ILE A 83 -12.91 -11.78 -16.20
N ASP A 84 -14.15 -11.54 -16.60
CA ASP A 84 -14.75 -10.21 -16.57
C ASP A 84 -15.17 -9.88 -15.13
N VAL A 85 -14.71 -8.73 -14.62
CA VAL A 85 -14.96 -8.30 -13.25
C VAL A 85 -15.88 -7.09 -13.23
N TYR A 86 -16.98 -7.24 -12.51
CA TYR A 86 -17.90 -6.16 -12.19
C TYR A 86 -17.87 -5.92 -10.68
N ASP A 87 -17.85 -4.65 -10.28
CA ASP A 87 -17.92 -4.23 -8.89
C ASP A 87 -19.14 -3.30 -8.74
N SER A 88 -20.06 -3.70 -7.87
CA SER A 88 -21.30 -2.95 -7.61
C SER A 88 -22.10 -2.66 -8.89
N GLY A 89 -22.08 -3.60 -9.84
CA GLY A 89 -22.74 -3.50 -11.15
C GLY A 89 -21.96 -2.72 -12.21
N LYS A 90 -20.83 -2.11 -11.87
CA LYS A 90 -19.96 -1.39 -12.82
C LYS A 90 -18.83 -2.28 -13.31
N PHE A 91 -18.65 -2.36 -14.62
CA PHE A 91 -17.52 -3.07 -15.21
C PHE A 91 -16.19 -2.41 -14.79
N ARG A 92 -15.29 -3.19 -14.21
CA ARG A 92 -13.96 -2.75 -13.76
C ARG A 92 -12.87 -3.12 -14.75
N GLY A 93 -13.02 -4.25 -15.43
CA GLY A 93 -12.05 -4.72 -16.42
C GLY A 93 -12.05 -6.24 -16.54
N VAL A 94 -11.10 -6.73 -17.34
CA VAL A 94 -10.86 -8.16 -17.53
C VAL A 94 -9.59 -8.53 -16.76
N LEU A 95 -9.71 -9.47 -15.84
CA LEU A 95 -8.58 -10.07 -15.15
C LEU A 95 -8.17 -11.36 -15.84
N ARG A 96 -6.86 -11.61 -15.87
CA ARG A 96 -6.24 -12.73 -16.59
C ARG A 96 -5.33 -13.53 -15.67
N PRO A 97 -5.86 -14.31 -14.73
CA PRO A 97 -5.02 -15.24 -13.97
C PRO A 97 -4.43 -16.29 -14.92
N GLU A 98 -3.12 -16.54 -14.81
CA GLU A 98 -2.42 -17.43 -15.73
C GLU A 98 -1.50 -18.40 -15.00
N LYS A 99 -1.33 -19.59 -15.57
CA LYS A 99 -0.38 -20.60 -15.14
C LYS A 99 0.70 -20.73 -16.21
N ARG A 100 1.95 -20.48 -15.83
CA ARG A 100 3.14 -20.45 -16.68
C ARG A 100 3.92 -21.74 -16.52
N PHE A 101 4.31 -22.33 -17.64
CA PHE A 101 5.11 -23.55 -17.75
C PHE A 101 6.46 -23.18 -18.38
N TYR A 102 7.53 -23.37 -17.61
CA TYR A 102 8.89 -23.15 -18.06
C TYR A 102 9.53 -24.50 -18.39
N LYS A 103 10.38 -24.53 -19.43
CA LYS A 103 11.00 -25.78 -19.93
C LYS A 103 11.85 -26.53 -18.91
N THR A 104 12.34 -25.86 -17.87
CA THR A 104 13.31 -26.42 -16.90
C THR A 104 12.95 -26.08 -15.45
N GLN A 105 11.81 -25.44 -15.21
CA GLN A 105 11.40 -25.04 -13.87
C GLN A 105 9.99 -25.52 -13.58
N GLU A 106 9.66 -25.60 -12.29
CA GLU A 106 8.31 -25.87 -11.83
C GLU A 106 7.32 -24.84 -12.39
N PRO A 107 6.08 -25.25 -12.73
CA PRO A 107 5.06 -24.32 -13.17
C PRO A 107 4.80 -23.23 -12.11
N SER A 108 4.61 -21.99 -12.57
CA SER A 108 4.33 -20.84 -11.72
C SER A 108 2.95 -20.27 -12.02
N THR A 109 2.21 -19.85 -11.01
CA THR A 109 0.91 -19.20 -11.19
C THR A 109 1.07 -17.69 -11.03
N GLU A 110 0.73 -16.94 -12.07
CA GLU A 110 0.57 -15.50 -12.01
C GLU A 110 -0.86 -15.18 -11.56
N VAL A 111 -0.94 -14.44 -10.46
CA VAL A 111 -2.22 -14.04 -9.87
C VAL A 111 -2.68 -12.75 -10.56
N ALA A 112 -3.95 -12.70 -10.96
CA ALA A 112 -4.53 -11.44 -11.42
C ALA A 112 -5.04 -10.64 -10.23
N ILE A 113 -4.65 -9.37 -10.16
CA ILE A 113 -4.91 -8.49 -9.02
C ILE A 113 -5.70 -7.28 -9.50
N LEU A 114 -6.80 -6.98 -8.82
CA LEU A 114 -7.53 -5.73 -8.95
C LEU A 114 -7.51 -5.03 -7.59
N SER A 115 -6.71 -3.96 -7.51
CA SER A 115 -6.54 -3.21 -6.27
C SER A 115 -7.49 -2.02 -6.16
N ASN A 116 -7.99 -1.80 -4.95
CA ASN A 116 -8.80 -0.64 -4.57
C ASN A 116 -8.30 -0.09 -3.22
N ILE A 117 -8.73 1.12 -2.86
CA ILE A 117 -8.32 1.79 -1.62
C ILE A 117 -8.79 1.00 -0.38
N PHE A 118 -9.91 0.28 -0.49
CA PHE A 118 -10.54 -0.44 0.62
C PHE A 118 -10.29 -1.94 0.62
N GLU A 119 -10.09 -2.55 -0.54
CA GLU A 119 -9.90 -3.99 -0.68
C GLU A 119 -9.18 -4.35 -1.98
N ASP A 120 -8.49 -5.47 -1.97
CA ASP A 120 -7.77 -6.01 -3.12
C ASP A 120 -8.35 -7.38 -3.49
N LEU A 121 -8.76 -7.52 -4.75
CA LEU A 121 -9.30 -8.77 -5.31
C LEU A 121 -8.18 -9.53 -6.03
N TYR A 122 -7.93 -10.75 -5.59
CA TYR A 122 -6.97 -11.66 -6.18
C TYR A 122 -7.71 -12.84 -6.80
N LEU A 123 -7.37 -13.13 -8.05
CA LEU A 123 -7.86 -14.29 -8.78
C LEU A 123 -6.69 -15.20 -9.09
N ILE A 124 -6.79 -16.46 -8.69
CA ILE A 124 -5.75 -17.46 -8.88
C ILE A 124 -6.35 -18.61 -9.69
N LEU A 125 -5.71 -18.95 -10.81
CA LEU A 125 -6.09 -20.11 -11.61
C LEU A 125 -5.48 -21.36 -10.96
N GLY A 126 -6.31 -22.17 -10.31
CA GLY A 126 -5.90 -23.43 -9.69
C GLY A 126 -5.63 -24.51 -10.75
N GLY A 127 -6.57 -24.67 -11.68
CA GLY A 127 -6.49 -25.65 -12.76
C GLY A 127 -7.69 -25.57 -13.70
N TRP A 128 -7.72 -26.48 -14.67
CA TRP A 128 -8.81 -26.62 -15.64
C TRP A 128 -9.04 -28.09 -15.96
N ASN A 129 -10.26 -28.42 -16.34
CA ASN A 129 -10.72 -29.76 -16.66
C ASN A 129 -10.95 -29.93 -18.16
N ARG A 130 -11.06 -31.19 -18.60
CA ARG A 130 -11.30 -31.54 -20.01
C ARG A 130 -12.66 -31.08 -20.54
N ASP A 131 -13.61 -30.80 -19.66
CA ASP A 131 -14.94 -30.28 -20.01
C ASP A 131 -14.96 -28.76 -20.18
N GLY A 132 -13.81 -28.09 -20.10
CA GLY A 132 -13.67 -26.63 -20.21
C GLY A 132 -13.94 -25.86 -18.91
N SER A 133 -14.22 -26.56 -17.80
CA SER A 133 -14.36 -25.92 -16.49
C SER A 133 -13.00 -25.54 -15.89
N ILE A 134 -12.97 -24.42 -15.16
CA ILE A 134 -11.79 -23.94 -14.45
C ILE A 134 -12.03 -23.95 -12.94
N THR A 135 -10.98 -24.21 -12.17
CA THR A 135 -10.95 -23.98 -10.73
C THR A 135 -10.31 -22.63 -10.47
N LEU A 136 -11.12 -21.67 -10.01
CA LEU A 136 -10.73 -20.30 -9.71
C LEU A 136 -10.78 -20.07 -8.20
N THR A 137 -9.62 -19.80 -7.59
CA THR A 137 -9.57 -19.34 -6.20
C THR A 137 -9.70 -17.83 -6.18
N VAL A 138 -10.71 -17.34 -5.47
CA VAL A 138 -10.98 -15.92 -5.28
C VAL A 138 -10.56 -15.54 -3.87
N VAL A 139 -9.70 -14.53 -3.74
CA VAL A 139 -9.28 -13.99 -2.45
C VAL A 139 -9.57 -12.49 -2.41
N ILE A 140 -10.28 -12.02 -1.38
CA ILE A 140 -10.56 -10.61 -1.16
C ILE A 140 -9.85 -10.19 0.13
N ASN A 141 -8.87 -9.31 -0.01
CA ASN A 141 -8.01 -8.82 1.07
C ASN A 141 -8.39 -7.37 1.42
N PRO A 142 -9.07 -7.13 2.55
CA PRO A 142 -9.47 -5.79 2.94
C PRO A 142 -8.29 -5.00 3.52
N LEU A 143 -8.20 -3.72 3.15
CA LEU A 143 -7.28 -2.70 3.67
C LEU A 143 -5.78 -3.03 3.58
N LEU A 144 -5.37 -3.95 2.70
CA LEU A 144 -3.96 -4.27 2.53
C LEU A 144 -3.15 -3.04 2.07
N SER A 145 -3.71 -2.22 1.18
CA SER A 145 -3.14 -0.94 0.74
C SER A 145 -2.83 0.04 1.88
N TRP A 146 -3.53 -0.05 3.02
CA TRP A 146 -3.31 0.83 4.18
C TRP A 146 -2.01 0.54 4.93
N ILE A 147 -1.45 -0.66 4.78
CA ILE A 147 -0.13 -1.00 5.32
C ILE A 147 0.94 -0.16 4.61
N TRP A 148 0.84 -0.03 3.28
CA TRP A 148 1.74 0.78 2.49
C TRP A 148 1.59 2.28 2.77
N ILE A 149 0.34 2.75 2.88
CA ILE A 149 0.05 4.13 3.28
C ILE A 149 0.65 4.42 4.66
N GLY A 150 0.40 3.56 5.64
CA GLY A 150 0.94 3.70 6.99
C GLY A 150 2.46 3.69 7.01
N THR A 151 3.09 2.82 6.24
CA THR A 151 4.56 2.79 6.08
C THR A 151 5.08 4.12 5.52
N GLY A 152 4.45 4.66 4.47
CA GLY A 152 4.80 5.97 3.92
C GLY A 152 4.66 7.11 4.95
N VAL A 153 3.58 7.08 5.74
CA VAL A 153 3.33 8.05 6.81
C VAL A 153 4.38 7.96 7.92
N VAL A 154 4.77 6.76 8.34
CA VAL A 154 5.83 6.56 9.33
C VAL A 154 7.17 7.08 8.82
N VAL A 155 7.55 6.76 7.58
CA VAL A 155 8.79 7.25 6.97
C VAL A 155 8.80 8.77 6.93
N PHE A 156 7.71 9.38 6.45
CA PHE A 156 7.55 10.82 6.40
C PHE A 156 7.62 11.47 7.79
N GLY A 157 6.89 10.92 8.77
CA GLY A 157 6.89 11.40 10.15
C GLY A 157 8.26 11.30 10.81
N THR A 158 9.02 10.23 10.50
CA THR A 158 10.38 10.02 11.00
C THR A 158 11.35 11.04 10.41
N ILE A 159 11.32 11.23 9.09
CA ILE A 159 12.14 12.26 8.42
C ILE A 159 11.81 13.64 9.04
N TRP A 160 10.53 13.96 9.20
CA TRP A 160 10.09 15.21 9.80
C TRP A 160 10.57 15.40 11.24
N ALA A 161 10.55 14.34 12.05
CA ALA A 161 10.96 14.38 13.45
C ALA A 161 12.49 14.53 13.63
N VAL A 162 13.27 13.97 12.71
CA VAL A 162 14.75 13.94 12.78
C VAL A 162 15.39 15.18 12.15
N LEU A 163 14.71 15.88 11.25
CA LEU A 163 15.21 17.11 10.65
C LEU A 163 15.60 18.14 11.73
N PRO A 164 16.83 18.71 11.69
CA PRO A 164 17.29 19.64 12.70
C PRO A 164 16.32 20.84 12.83
N GLY A 165 15.98 21.16 14.07
CA GLY A 165 15.20 22.34 14.41
C GLY A 165 16.13 23.52 14.66
N ARG A 166 15.79 24.70 14.11
CA ARG A 166 16.48 25.98 14.36
C ARG A 166 16.73 26.29 15.84
N ARG A 167 15.94 25.72 16.76
CA ARG A 167 16.11 25.90 18.21
C ARG A 167 17.49 25.46 18.73
N LYS A 168 18.10 24.41 18.15
CA LYS A 168 19.47 24.02 18.55
C LYS A 168 20.50 25.06 18.14
N GLU A 169 20.33 25.69 16.98
CA GLU A 169 21.22 26.76 16.50
C GLU A 169 21.04 28.04 17.33
N ASP A 170 19.80 28.38 17.69
CA ASP A 170 19.52 29.57 18.50
C ASP A 170 20.08 29.45 19.93
N GLU A 171 19.92 28.29 20.60
CA GLU A 171 20.47 28.05 21.94
C GLU A 171 22.01 28.03 21.95
N ILE A 172 22.65 27.45 20.93
CA ILE A 172 24.12 27.43 20.80
C ILE A 172 24.66 28.86 20.60
N ASN A 173 24.05 29.64 19.70
CA ASN A 173 24.46 31.02 19.43
C ASN A 173 24.31 31.93 20.66
N ILE A 174 23.27 31.71 21.49
CA ILE A 174 23.09 32.47 22.73
C ILE A 174 24.19 32.13 23.75
N ILE A 175 24.50 30.85 23.93
CA ILE A 175 25.55 30.40 24.86
C ILE A 175 26.93 30.90 24.41
N GLU A 176 27.25 30.79 23.12
CA GLU A 176 28.51 31.27 22.56
C GLU A 176 28.69 32.78 22.77
N LYS A 177 27.62 33.55 22.53
CA LYS A 177 27.62 35.00 22.74
C LYS A 177 27.80 35.37 24.22
N ASP A 178 27.20 34.64 25.15
CA ASP A 178 27.33 34.86 26.59
C ASP A 178 28.74 34.52 27.10
N ILE A 179 29.37 33.47 26.57
CA ILE A 179 30.75 33.10 26.88
C ILE A 179 31.73 34.17 26.36
N ILE A 180 31.57 34.61 25.11
CA ILE A 180 32.42 35.66 24.52
C ILE A 180 32.32 36.96 25.32
N LEU A 181 31.11 37.33 25.76
CA LEU A 181 30.90 38.52 26.59
C LEU A 181 31.63 38.42 27.94
N LYS A 182 31.53 37.26 28.60
CA LYS A 182 32.22 37.03 29.88
C LYS A 182 33.74 37.02 29.77
N LEU A 183 34.28 36.50 28.66
CA LEU A 183 35.71 36.52 28.39
C LEU A 183 36.21 37.93 28.13
N LYS A 184 35.43 38.74 27.38
CA LYS A 184 35.75 40.14 27.12
C LYS A 184 35.72 40.99 28.39
N ASP A 185 34.71 40.80 29.24
CA ASP A 185 34.60 41.47 30.55
C ASP A 185 35.74 41.09 31.53
N ALA A 186 36.40 39.94 31.31
CA ALA A 186 37.54 39.49 32.10
C ALA A 186 38.89 40.02 31.58
N GLU A 187 38.97 40.37 30.29
CA GLU A 187 40.16 40.97 29.66
C GLU A 187 40.25 42.48 29.89
N ASP A 188 39.09 43.16 30.00
CA ASP A 188 38.99 44.61 30.28
C ASP A 188 39.18 44.97 31.78
N ARG A 189 39.50 44.02 32.66
CA ARG A 189 39.79 44.24 34.10
C ARG A 189 41.27 44.02 34.44
#